data_AF-A0A1H4KRN1-F1
#
_entry.id   AF-A0A1H4KRN1-F1
#
_cell.length_a   1.000
_cell.length_b   1.000
_cell.length_c   1.000
_cell.angle_alpha   90.00
_cell.angle_beta   90.00
_cell.angle_gamma   90.00
#
_symmetry.space_group_name_H-M   'P 1'
#
loop_
_entity.id
_entity.type
_entity.pdbx_description
1 polymer ?
#
loop_
_entity_poly.entity_id
_entity_poly.type
_entity_poly.pdbx_seq_one_letter_code
_entity_poly.pdbx_strand_id
1 'polypeptide(L)'
;MSIDELALSVRGWEVQDVRARVSTEDYGKGNHFHKLAVSGVLRFNSDDWTDCFGHSRDYPPPVVIAIRSPKLSEHEATFRPVFVSTKEATRPVRFSENDWFVHTYEAIDHDDLTLTVTAYDGYEGNGHMPYIPVGIEPIPLEVVDDTTRPGTQLAVNQIHVFTHADDNATYGGIQASGRVTVGTIDELATQHREGKSWITAETPLAELTPFECPVPQLSFDFLDETGFLLEQVRVRLGIEVPVSEDGRTPGRVASWRIDEDFNPDDFSEPAAKVIMRIEDNAWS
;
A
#
# COMPACT_ATOMS: atom_id res chain seq x y z
N MET A 1 20.08 -3.82 5.56
CA MET A 1 19.30 -3.26 4.42
C MET A 1 19.13 -4.34 3.37
N SER A 2 17.92 -4.45 2.82
CA SER A 2 17.52 -5.36 1.76
C SER A 2 16.90 -4.55 0.63
N ILE A 3 17.13 -4.96 -0.62
CA ILE A 3 16.55 -4.34 -1.81
C ILE A 3 15.83 -5.46 -2.56
N ASP A 4 14.53 -5.29 -2.78
CA ASP A 4 13.73 -6.20 -3.60
C ASP A 4 13.88 -5.82 -5.07
N GLU A 5 15.02 -6.20 -5.65
CA GLU A 5 15.38 -5.88 -7.03
C GLU A 5 14.32 -6.38 -8.03
N LEU A 6 13.68 -7.53 -7.73
CA LEU A 6 12.64 -8.08 -8.59
C LEU A 6 11.38 -7.22 -8.56
N ALA A 7 10.88 -6.85 -7.37
CA ALA A 7 9.68 -6.02 -7.27
C ALA A 7 9.89 -4.62 -7.86
N LEU A 8 11.11 -4.08 -7.76
CA LEU A 8 11.46 -2.80 -8.35
C LEU A 8 11.56 -2.87 -9.88
N SER A 9 12.35 -3.82 -10.41
CA SER A 9 12.64 -3.93 -11.84
C SER A 9 11.40 -4.16 -12.69
N VAL A 10 10.47 -5.04 -12.27
CA VAL A 10 9.22 -5.29 -13.00
C VAL A 10 8.27 -4.08 -13.06
N ARG A 11 8.57 -3.02 -12.30
CA ARG A 11 7.84 -1.75 -12.28
C ARG A 11 8.68 -0.59 -12.84
N GLY A 12 9.81 -0.91 -13.47
CA GLY A 12 10.72 0.06 -14.09
C GLY A 12 11.61 0.81 -13.12
N TRP A 13 11.74 0.36 -11.87
CA TRP A 13 12.58 1.03 -10.88
C TRP A 13 13.93 0.35 -10.67
N GLU A 14 14.96 1.17 -10.53
CA GLU A 14 16.26 0.82 -10.00
C GLU A 14 16.58 1.77 -8.84
N VAL A 15 17.18 1.25 -7.77
CA VAL A 15 17.63 2.07 -6.64
C VAL A 15 19.14 2.00 -6.47
N GLN A 16 19.76 3.15 -6.18
CA GLN A 16 21.19 3.30 -6.05
C GLN A 16 21.52 4.12 -4.80
N ASP A 17 22.70 3.87 -4.23
CA ASP A 17 23.27 4.63 -3.11
C ASP A 17 22.32 4.79 -1.91
N VAL A 18 21.43 3.82 -1.68
CA VAL A 18 20.49 3.87 -0.55
C VAL A 18 21.28 3.71 0.76
N ARG A 19 21.04 4.63 1.68
CA ARG A 19 21.68 4.70 3.00
C ARG A 19 20.67 5.09 4.03
N ALA A 20 20.81 4.52 5.22
CA ALA A 20 20.10 4.96 6.39
C ALA A 20 21.06 5.24 7.54
N ARG A 21 20.58 6.06 8.47
CA ARG A 21 21.28 6.41 9.71
C ARG A 21 20.28 6.42 10.85
N VAL A 22 20.74 5.94 12.00
CA VAL A 22 20.07 6.11 13.28
C VAL A 22 21.01 6.85 14.22
N SER A 23 20.48 7.80 14.97
CA SER A 23 21.16 8.36 16.13
C SER A 23 20.27 8.20 17.36
N THR A 24 20.85 7.62 18.40
CA THR A 24 20.18 7.37 19.67
C THR A 24 20.66 8.39 20.70
N GLU A 25 19.73 9.14 21.27
CA GLU A 25 19.95 10.05 22.38
C GLU A 25 19.36 9.43 23.65
N ASP A 26 20.19 9.24 24.67
CA ASP A 26 19.76 8.74 25.98
C ASP A 26 19.39 9.92 26.89
N TYR A 27 18.15 9.92 27.37
CA TYR A 27 17.60 10.96 28.26
C TYR A 27 17.57 10.54 29.73
N GLY A 28 18.12 9.37 30.05
CA GLY A 28 18.16 8.78 31.39
C GLY A 28 16.84 8.09 31.77
N LYS A 29 16.87 7.34 32.88
CA LYS A 29 15.73 6.53 33.40
C LYS A 29 15.19 5.46 32.42
N GLY A 30 16.02 5.05 31.46
CA GLY A 30 15.65 4.06 30.45
C GLY A 30 14.96 4.67 29.23
N ASN A 31 14.86 6.00 29.12
CA ASN A 31 14.20 6.65 27.99
C ASN A 31 15.21 6.97 26.88
N HIS A 32 15.01 6.36 25.72
CA HIS A 32 15.83 6.58 24.53
C HIS A 32 15.00 7.25 23.43
N PHE A 33 15.60 8.25 22.77
CA PHE A 33 15.05 8.89 21.59
C PHE A 33 15.89 8.54 20.37
N HIS A 34 15.25 7.97 19.36
CA HIS A 34 15.92 7.53 18.14
C HIS A 34 15.53 8.44 16.98
N LYS A 35 16.53 9.06 16.33
CA LYS A 35 16.34 9.79 15.09
C LYS A 35 16.73 8.94 13.90
N LEU A 36 15.79 8.68 12.99
CA LEU A 36 16.07 7.98 11.74
C LEU A 36 16.16 8.93 10.55
N ALA A 37 17.05 8.61 9.62
CA ALA A 37 17.11 9.25 8.31
C ALA A 37 17.42 8.23 7.22
N VAL A 38 16.79 8.37 6.06
CA VAL A 38 16.99 7.52 4.88
C VAL A 38 17.19 8.40 3.65
N SER A 39 18.16 8.07 2.81
CA SER A 39 18.44 8.79 1.57
C SER A 39 18.88 7.84 0.48
N GLY A 40 18.66 8.21 -0.78
CA GLY A 40 19.08 7.40 -1.91
C GLY A 40 18.76 8.05 -3.25
N VAL A 41 18.94 7.25 -4.31
CA VAL A 41 18.68 7.65 -5.69
C VAL A 41 17.77 6.61 -6.35
N LEU A 42 16.70 7.08 -6.98
CA LEU A 42 15.81 6.28 -7.81
C LEU A 42 16.11 6.57 -9.28
N ARG A 43 16.10 5.53 -10.11
CA ARG A 43 16.14 5.64 -11.57
C ARG A 43 14.96 4.89 -12.15
N PHE A 44 14.27 5.55 -13.09
CA PHE A 44 13.15 4.97 -13.79
C PHE A 44 13.55 4.59 -15.20
N ASN A 45 13.29 3.33 -15.57
CA ASN A 45 13.52 2.78 -16.89
C ASN A 45 12.15 2.52 -17.55
N SER A 46 11.74 3.41 -18.45
CA SER A 46 10.46 3.27 -19.16
C SER A 46 10.37 2.02 -20.02
N ASP A 47 11.50 1.53 -20.52
CA ASP A 47 11.57 0.33 -21.37
C ASP A 47 11.24 -0.95 -20.60
N ASP A 48 11.47 -0.94 -19.28
CA ASP A 48 11.12 -2.04 -18.38
C ASP A 48 9.66 -1.95 -17.89
N TRP A 49 9.00 -0.81 -18.10
CA TRP A 49 7.62 -0.54 -17.68
C TRP A 49 6.61 -0.68 -18.82
N THR A 50 6.69 -1.80 -19.54
CA THR A 50 5.76 -2.10 -20.65
C THR A 50 4.62 -3.04 -20.26
N ASP A 51 4.79 -3.80 -19.17
CA ASP A 51 3.81 -4.75 -18.61
C ASP A 51 3.18 -4.16 -17.33
N CYS A 52 2.47 -3.04 -17.47
CA CYS A 52 2.00 -2.21 -16.35
C CYS A 52 0.53 -2.41 -16.00
N PHE A 53 0.20 -2.23 -14.73
CA PHE A 53 -1.17 -2.04 -14.24
C PHE A 53 -1.36 -0.56 -13.87
N GLY A 54 -2.56 -0.01 -14.05
CA GLY A 54 -2.93 1.35 -13.61
C GLY A 54 -3.46 2.29 -14.69
N HIS A 55 -4.23 3.28 -14.25
CA HIS A 55 -4.99 4.28 -15.03
C HIS A 55 -4.13 5.19 -15.93
N SER A 56 -2.83 5.31 -15.65
CA SER A 56 -1.98 6.24 -16.39
C SER A 56 -0.54 5.76 -16.52
N ARG A 57 -0.09 5.60 -17.77
CA ARG A 57 1.32 5.48 -18.13
C ARG A 57 2.12 6.77 -17.87
N ASP A 58 1.54 7.80 -17.27
CA ASP A 58 2.30 8.98 -16.86
C ASP A 58 2.81 8.87 -15.41
N TYR A 59 2.28 7.95 -14.59
CA TYR A 59 2.63 7.82 -13.17
C TYR A 59 2.98 6.37 -12.82
N PRO A 60 4.27 6.02 -12.72
CA PRO A 60 4.68 4.68 -12.30
C PRO A 60 4.34 4.46 -10.83
N PRO A 61 4.09 3.19 -10.42
CA PRO A 61 3.82 2.89 -9.02
C PRO A 61 4.97 3.35 -8.12
N PRO A 62 4.71 3.86 -6.90
CA PRO A 62 5.75 4.42 -6.06
C PRO A 62 6.72 3.34 -5.57
N VAL A 63 7.99 3.73 -5.44
CA VAL A 63 8.94 2.97 -4.62
C VAL A 63 8.51 3.12 -3.16
N VAL A 64 8.58 2.04 -2.40
CA VAL A 64 8.21 1.97 -1.00
C VAL A 64 9.44 1.58 -0.18
N ILE A 65 9.63 2.28 0.93
CA ILE A 65 10.65 1.95 1.92
C ILE A 65 9.93 1.44 3.16
N ALA A 66 10.21 0.20 3.54
CA ALA A 66 9.76 -0.39 4.79
C ALA A 66 10.90 -0.39 5.81
N ILE A 67 10.60 0.04 7.03
CA ILE A 67 11.53 0.09 8.17
C ILE A 67 10.97 -0.77 9.28
N ARG A 68 11.78 -1.70 9.78
CA ARG A 68 11.44 -2.52 10.93
C ARG A 68 12.61 -2.58 11.89
N SER A 69 12.33 -2.54 13.19
CA SER A 69 13.26 -3.03 14.20
C SER A 69 12.68 -4.27 14.86
N PRO A 70 13.18 -5.49 14.57
CA PRO A 70 12.70 -6.71 15.22
C PRO A 70 12.83 -6.70 16.74
N LYS A 71 13.68 -5.83 17.31
CA LYS A 71 13.76 -5.62 18.76
C LYS A 71 12.57 -4.84 19.31
N LEU A 72 12.01 -3.92 18.53
CA LEU A 72 10.92 -3.05 18.97
C LEU A 72 9.54 -3.59 18.59
N SER A 73 9.42 -4.11 17.36
CA SER A 73 8.15 -4.52 16.79
C SER A 73 8.34 -5.56 15.69
N GLU A 74 7.38 -6.47 15.58
CA GLU A 74 7.28 -7.36 14.41
C GLU A 74 6.71 -6.64 13.18
N HIS A 75 6.02 -5.52 13.40
CA HIS A 75 5.43 -4.67 12.37
C HIS A 75 6.45 -3.68 11.82
N GLU A 76 6.30 -3.37 10.53
CA GLU A 76 7.13 -2.41 9.82
C GLU A 76 6.37 -1.10 9.59
N ALA A 77 7.09 0.00 9.56
CA ALA A 77 6.62 1.30 9.09
C ALA A 77 6.97 1.44 7.61
N THR A 78 6.03 1.82 6.75
CA THR A 78 6.27 1.97 5.31
C THR A 78 5.97 3.37 4.83
N PHE A 79 6.70 3.85 3.82
CA PHE A 79 6.39 5.13 3.19
C PHE A 79 6.84 5.16 1.74
N ARG A 80 6.21 6.05 0.98
CA ARG A 80 6.68 6.43 -0.36
C ARG A 80 7.56 7.69 -0.25
N PRO A 81 8.88 7.61 -0.53
CA PRO A 81 9.79 8.75 -0.39
C PRO A 81 9.57 9.80 -1.49
N VAL A 82 8.99 9.42 -2.63
CA VAL A 82 8.77 10.33 -3.75
C VAL A 82 7.55 9.89 -4.57
N PHE A 83 6.80 10.87 -5.06
CA PHE A 83 5.82 10.72 -6.13
C PHE A 83 6.30 11.49 -7.36
N VAL A 84 6.62 10.80 -8.45
CA VAL A 84 7.13 11.42 -9.69
C VAL A 84 6.40 10.87 -10.90
N SER A 85 6.16 11.74 -11.89
CA SER A 85 5.69 11.31 -13.20
C SER A 85 6.84 10.73 -14.04
N THR A 86 6.53 9.92 -15.05
CA THR A 86 7.54 9.41 -16.00
C THR A 86 8.26 10.50 -16.78
N LYS A 87 7.60 11.64 -17.01
CA LYS A 87 8.20 12.82 -17.65
C LYS A 87 9.32 13.40 -16.78
N GLU A 88 9.13 13.41 -15.46
CA GLU A 88 10.10 13.91 -14.49
C GLU A 88 11.18 12.88 -14.17
N ALA A 89 10.84 11.59 -14.23
CA ALA A 89 11.73 10.47 -13.94
C ALA A 89 12.72 10.14 -15.08
N THR A 90 12.84 11.01 -16.09
CA THR A 90 13.85 10.92 -17.17
C THR A 90 15.29 11.10 -16.68
N ARG A 91 15.47 11.53 -15.44
CA ARG A 91 16.77 11.68 -14.76
C ARG A 91 16.72 11.03 -13.38
N PRO A 92 17.87 10.65 -12.81
CA PRO A 92 17.91 10.12 -11.45
C PRO A 92 17.29 11.08 -10.43
N VAL A 93 16.39 10.56 -9.61
CA VAL A 93 15.66 11.29 -8.58
C VAL A 93 16.30 11.00 -7.23
N ARG A 94 16.74 12.06 -6.53
CA ARG A 94 17.26 11.92 -5.17
C ARG A 94 16.14 12.08 -4.17
N PHE A 95 16.14 11.27 -3.13
CA PHE A 95 15.25 11.42 -2.00
C PHE A 95 16.03 11.47 -0.69
N SER A 96 15.44 12.13 0.30
CA SER A 96 16.00 12.24 1.64
C SER A 96 14.86 12.49 2.63
N GLU A 97 14.60 11.53 3.49
CA GLU A 97 13.67 11.65 4.62
C GLU A 97 14.45 11.67 5.93
N ASN A 98 14.08 12.56 6.84
CA ASN A 98 14.78 12.82 8.10
C ASN A 98 13.82 13.18 9.24
N ASP A 99 14.40 13.40 10.44
CA ASP A 99 13.73 13.93 11.64
C ASP A 99 12.56 13.12 12.20
N TRP A 100 12.66 11.78 12.15
CA TRP A 100 11.66 10.91 12.77
C TRP A 100 12.09 10.40 14.15
N PHE A 101 11.18 10.36 15.11
CA PHE A 101 11.45 10.07 16.52
C PHE A 101 10.80 8.77 16.96
N VAL A 102 11.57 7.90 17.63
CA VAL A 102 11.02 6.79 18.43
C VAL A 102 11.41 7.00 19.86
N HIS A 103 10.42 6.95 20.76
CA HIS A 103 10.67 6.80 22.17
C HIS A 103 10.58 5.32 22.56
N THR A 104 11.66 4.77 23.13
CA THR A 104 11.70 3.38 23.60
C THR A 104 12.38 3.27 24.95
N TYR A 105 12.03 2.19 25.66
CA TYR A 105 12.69 1.80 26.91
C TYR A 105 13.99 1.01 26.70
N GLU A 106 14.35 0.75 25.44
CA GLU A 106 15.55 0.02 25.04
C GLU A 106 16.28 0.80 23.95
N ALA A 107 17.60 0.91 24.07
CA ALA A 107 18.42 1.51 23.05
C ALA A 107 18.50 0.60 21.82
N ILE A 108 18.03 1.09 20.67
CA ILE A 108 18.35 0.50 19.36
C ILE A 108 19.63 1.08 18.78
N ASP A 109 20.38 0.25 18.06
CA ASP A 109 21.46 0.66 17.18
C ASP A 109 21.10 0.48 15.70
N HIS A 110 22.07 0.69 14.82
CA HIS A 110 21.87 0.58 13.38
C HIS A 110 21.74 -0.86 12.89
N ASP A 111 22.33 -1.82 13.61
CA ASP A 111 22.27 -3.24 13.27
C ASP A 111 20.90 -3.83 13.63
N ASP A 112 20.16 -3.16 14.52
CA ASP A 112 18.80 -3.50 14.91
C ASP A 112 17.72 -3.07 13.91
N LEU A 113 18.09 -2.34 12.86
CA LEU A 113 17.17 -1.82 11.85
C LEU A 113 17.27 -2.59 10.54
N THR A 114 16.14 -3.16 10.14
CA THR A 114 15.94 -3.70 8.80
C THR A 114 15.23 -2.65 7.95
N LEU A 115 15.85 -2.34 6.82
CA LEU A 115 15.28 -1.48 5.79
C LEU A 115 15.09 -2.32 4.54
N THR A 116 13.89 -2.29 3.98
CA THR A 116 13.55 -2.96 2.73
C THR A 116 13.09 -1.91 1.73
N VAL A 117 13.71 -1.87 0.55
CA VAL A 117 13.27 -1.04 -0.56
C VAL A 117 12.56 -1.92 -1.58
N THR A 118 11.31 -1.63 -1.89
CA THR A 118 10.45 -2.44 -2.76
C THR A 118 9.46 -1.56 -3.55
N ALA A 119 8.56 -2.16 -4.32
CA ALA A 119 7.46 -1.47 -4.99
C ALA A 119 6.26 -2.42 -5.17
N TYR A 120 5.05 -1.85 -5.18
CA TYR A 120 3.78 -2.55 -5.42
C TYR A 120 3.08 -1.91 -6.62
N ASP A 121 2.16 -2.63 -7.28
CA ASP A 121 1.34 -2.04 -8.35
C ASP A 121 0.31 -1.06 -7.81
N GLY A 122 -0.21 -1.33 -6.62
CA GLY A 122 -1.03 -0.44 -5.84
C GLY A 122 -0.44 -0.29 -4.45
N TYR A 123 -0.22 0.95 -4.03
CA TYR A 123 0.24 1.27 -2.69
C TYR A 123 -0.58 2.45 -2.18
N GLU A 124 -1.38 2.18 -1.16
CA GLU A 124 -2.03 3.22 -0.37
C GLU A 124 -1.36 3.28 0.99
N GLY A 125 -0.93 4.46 1.39
CA GLY A 125 -0.23 4.65 2.65
C GLY A 125 0.54 5.95 2.70
N ASN A 126 1.29 6.10 3.78
CA ASN A 126 1.89 7.38 4.13
C ASN A 126 2.88 7.91 3.08
N GLY A 127 2.70 9.20 2.75
CA GLY A 127 3.62 9.99 1.92
C GLY A 127 4.85 10.52 2.66
N HIS A 128 4.97 10.20 3.95
CA HIS A 128 6.06 10.54 4.83
C HIS A 128 6.38 9.31 5.69
N MET A 129 7.57 9.24 6.28
CA MET A 129 7.99 8.09 7.08
C MET A 129 7.14 7.96 8.36
N PRO A 130 6.33 6.89 8.53
CA PRO A 130 5.44 6.76 9.69
C PRO A 130 6.16 6.14 10.89
N TYR A 131 5.45 6.10 12.01
CA TYR A 131 6.03 5.58 13.24
C TYR A 131 6.17 4.05 13.22
N ILE A 132 7.33 3.48 13.60
CA ILE A 132 7.44 2.04 13.90
C ILE A 132 6.50 1.78 15.08
N PRO A 133 5.44 1.00 14.88
CA PRO A 133 4.40 0.89 15.89
C PRO A 133 4.87 -0.05 17.00
N VAL A 134 4.78 0.42 18.25
CA VAL A 134 5.24 -0.29 19.46
C VAL A 134 4.09 -0.45 20.45
N GLY A 135 4.13 -1.48 21.29
CA GLY A 135 3.02 -1.75 22.22
C GLY A 135 1.73 -2.08 21.48
N ILE A 136 1.82 -2.92 20.45
CA ILE A 136 0.72 -3.31 19.57
C ILE A 136 -0.39 -4.03 20.35
N GLU A 137 -1.62 -3.55 20.18
CA GLU A 137 -2.83 -4.25 20.60
C GLU A 137 -3.69 -4.58 19.36
N PRO A 138 -3.79 -5.87 18.95
CA PRO A 138 -4.53 -6.23 17.75
C PRO A 138 -6.04 -6.06 17.97
N ILE A 139 -6.73 -5.48 16.98
CA ILE A 139 -8.19 -5.42 16.95
C ILE A 139 -8.70 -6.65 16.19
N PRO A 140 -9.66 -7.42 16.74
CA PRO A 140 -10.26 -8.56 16.05
C PRO A 140 -10.77 -8.18 14.66
N LEU A 141 -10.43 -8.99 13.66
CA LEU A 141 -10.73 -8.70 12.27
C LEU A 141 -11.50 -9.85 11.60
N GLU A 142 -12.51 -9.49 10.81
CA GLU A 142 -13.19 -10.37 9.86
C GLU A 142 -12.98 -9.84 8.43
N VAL A 143 -12.80 -10.74 7.47
CA VAL A 143 -12.74 -10.40 6.03
C VAL A 143 -14.01 -10.91 5.36
N VAL A 144 -14.70 -10.01 4.66
CA VAL A 144 -15.91 -10.29 3.87
C VAL A 144 -15.64 -9.89 2.42
N ASP A 145 -15.94 -10.79 1.49
CA ASP A 145 -15.88 -10.51 0.06
C ASP A 145 -17.30 -10.30 -0.47
N ASP A 146 -17.64 -9.04 -0.74
CA ASP A 146 -18.93 -8.60 -1.27
C ASP A 146 -18.85 -8.37 -2.80
N THR A 147 -17.76 -8.77 -3.46
CA THR A 147 -17.61 -8.59 -4.91
C THR A 147 -18.57 -9.48 -5.69
N THR A 148 -19.13 -8.94 -6.78
CA THR A 148 -20.01 -9.67 -7.69
C THR A 148 -19.40 -9.83 -9.08
N ARG A 149 -18.31 -9.12 -9.37
CA ARG A 149 -17.68 -9.08 -10.69
C ARG A 149 -16.44 -9.99 -10.76
N PRO A 150 -16.46 -11.06 -11.57
CA PRO A 150 -15.36 -12.02 -11.61
C PRO A 150 -14.13 -11.55 -12.42
N GLY A 151 -14.25 -10.46 -13.19
CA GLY A 151 -13.18 -9.99 -14.07
C GLY A 151 -11.92 -9.58 -13.33
N THR A 152 -12.07 -8.98 -12.14
CA THR A 152 -10.95 -8.61 -11.27
C THR A 152 -11.28 -8.96 -9.82
N GLN A 153 -10.43 -9.73 -9.16
CA GLN A 153 -10.60 -10.13 -7.76
C GLN A 153 -9.34 -9.82 -6.95
N LEU A 154 -9.49 -9.68 -5.63
CA LEU A 154 -8.36 -9.48 -4.71
C LEU A 154 -8.12 -10.74 -3.89
N ALA A 155 -6.88 -11.20 -3.87
CA ALA A 155 -6.41 -12.20 -2.92
C ALA A 155 -5.66 -11.47 -1.79
N VAL A 156 -6.15 -11.60 -0.56
CA VAL A 156 -5.51 -11.05 0.64
C VAL A 156 -4.48 -12.05 1.16
N ASN A 157 -3.21 -11.63 1.22
CA ASN A 157 -2.14 -12.48 1.73
C ASN A 157 -1.95 -12.30 3.24
N GLN A 158 -2.01 -11.04 3.69
CA GLN A 158 -1.78 -10.67 5.08
C GLN A 158 -2.59 -9.43 5.40
N ILE A 159 -3.14 -9.38 6.61
CA ILE A 159 -3.83 -8.21 7.12
C ILE A 159 -3.71 -8.15 8.64
N HIS A 160 -3.42 -6.96 9.14
CA HIS A 160 -3.39 -6.62 10.55
C HIS A 160 -4.09 -5.29 10.75
N VAL A 161 -4.95 -5.23 11.76
CA VAL A 161 -5.49 -3.98 12.27
C VAL A 161 -5.20 -3.93 13.75
N PHE A 162 -4.61 -2.84 14.21
CA PHE A 162 -4.13 -2.73 15.58
C PHE A 162 -4.18 -1.28 16.07
N THR A 163 -4.19 -1.12 17.38
CA THR A 163 -3.75 0.12 18.01
C THR A 163 -2.32 -0.02 18.50
N HIS A 164 -1.64 1.11 18.65
CA HIS A 164 -0.33 1.20 19.25
C HIS A 164 -0.22 2.50 20.01
N ALA A 165 0.57 2.52 21.08
CA ALA A 165 0.70 3.69 21.94
C ALA A 165 2.11 4.28 21.82
N ASP A 166 2.15 5.61 21.80
CA ASP A 166 3.31 6.41 22.20
C ASP A 166 3.00 7.07 23.56
N ASP A 167 4.01 7.62 24.24
CA ASP A 167 3.91 8.29 25.53
C ASP A 167 2.84 9.40 25.58
N ASN A 168 2.42 9.93 24.43
CA ASN A 168 1.50 11.07 24.33
C ASN A 168 0.16 10.78 23.63
N ALA A 169 0.02 9.66 22.93
CA ALA A 169 -1.16 9.37 22.11
C ALA A 169 -1.28 7.89 21.75
N THR A 170 -2.52 7.47 21.49
CA THR A 170 -2.81 6.17 20.87
C THR A 170 -3.07 6.39 19.39
N TYR A 171 -2.49 5.53 18.55
CA TYR A 171 -2.68 5.54 17.11
C TYR A 171 -3.21 4.18 16.66
N GLY A 172 -3.87 4.16 15.52
CA GLY A 172 -4.37 2.98 14.87
C GLY A 172 -3.63 2.74 13.56
N GLY A 173 -3.37 1.48 13.24
CA GLY A 173 -2.74 1.07 11.97
C GLY A 173 -3.53 -0.04 11.28
N ILE A 174 -3.65 0.08 9.96
CA ILE A 174 -4.16 -0.93 9.03
C ILE A 174 -3.00 -1.31 8.11
N GLN A 175 -2.52 -2.54 8.23
CA GLN A 175 -1.48 -3.10 7.36
C GLN A 175 -2.05 -4.28 6.60
N ALA A 176 -2.24 -4.14 5.29
CA ALA A 176 -2.78 -5.20 4.45
C ALA A 176 -1.96 -5.35 3.16
N SER A 177 -1.81 -6.58 2.68
CA SER A 177 -1.17 -6.83 1.40
C SER A 177 -1.78 -8.01 0.68
N GLY A 178 -1.61 -8.04 -0.64
CA GLY A 178 -2.18 -9.08 -1.45
C GLY A 178 -1.81 -9.00 -2.91
N ARG A 179 -2.61 -9.70 -3.71
CA ARG A 179 -2.45 -9.80 -5.16
C ARG A 179 -3.79 -9.60 -5.86
N VAL A 180 -3.72 -9.25 -7.14
CA VAL A 180 -4.88 -9.20 -8.03
C VAL A 180 -4.97 -10.51 -8.80
N THR A 181 -6.14 -11.12 -8.80
CA THR A 181 -6.49 -12.21 -9.71
C THR A 181 -7.25 -11.61 -10.89
N VAL A 182 -6.77 -11.88 -12.10
CA VAL A 182 -7.38 -11.40 -13.34
C VAL A 182 -8.15 -12.54 -13.99
N GLY A 183 -9.43 -12.31 -14.27
CA GLY A 183 -10.30 -13.25 -14.96
C GLY A 183 -10.00 -13.32 -16.45
N THR A 184 -10.90 -13.98 -17.17
CA THR A 184 -10.86 -14.06 -18.63
C THR A 184 -11.18 -12.71 -19.28
N ILE A 185 -10.81 -12.58 -20.56
CA ILE A 185 -11.12 -11.38 -21.35
C ILE A 185 -12.63 -11.13 -21.42
N ASP A 186 -13.45 -12.18 -21.50
CA ASP A 186 -14.91 -12.06 -21.53
C ASP A 186 -15.47 -11.56 -20.19
N GLU A 187 -14.91 -12.00 -19.07
CA GLU A 187 -15.28 -11.51 -17.73
C GLU A 187 -14.88 -10.04 -17.55
N LEU A 188 -13.67 -9.66 -17.97
CA LEU A 188 -13.21 -8.27 -17.97
C LEU A 188 -14.08 -7.38 -18.86
N ALA A 189 -14.40 -7.83 -20.08
CA ALA A 189 -15.26 -7.10 -20.99
C ALA A 189 -16.68 -6.93 -20.42
N THR A 190 -17.22 -7.95 -19.75
CA THR A 190 -18.51 -7.87 -19.07
C THR A 190 -18.48 -6.84 -17.95
N GLN A 191 -17.47 -6.90 -17.08
CA GLN A 191 -17.25 -5.92 -16.02
C GLN A 191 -17.08 -4.50 -16.55
N HIS A 192 -16.37 -4.32 -17.67
CA HIS A 192 -16.22 -3.00 -18.31
C HIS A 192 -17.55 -2.45 -18.81
N ARG A 193 -18.38 -3.29 -19.46
CA ARG A 193 -19.73 -2.90 -19.92
C ARG A 193 -20.63 -2.49 -18.75
N GLU A 194 -20.67 -3.28 -17.69
CA GLU A 194 -21.47 -2.98 -16.50
C GLU A 194 -21.07 -1.66 -15.82
N GLY A 195 -19.80 -1.26 -15.98
CA GLY A 195 -19.29 0.01 -15.48
C GLY A 195 -19.68 1.24 -16.28
N LYS A 196 -20.14 1.07 -17.52
CA LYS A 196 -20.34 2.17 -18.48
C LYS A 196 -21.74 2.10 -19.08
N SER A 197 -22.63 2.96 -18.59
CA SER A 197 -24.06 2.97 -18.97
C SER A 197 -24.35 3.19 -20.46
N TRP A 198 -23.37 3.68 -21.23
CA TRP A 198 -23.47 3.91 -22.67
C TRP A 198 -22.99 2.74 -23.53
N ILE A 199 -22.44 1.69 -22.93
CA ILE A 199 -21.98 0.48 -23.63
C ILE A 199 -23.04 -0.61 -23.47
N THR A 200 -23.45 -1.24 -24.56
CA THR A 200 -24.47 -2.30 -24.52
C THR A 200 -23.83 -3.68 -24.44
N ALA A 201 -24.60 -4.68 -24.01
CA ALA A 201 -24.18 -6.08 -24.01
C ALA A 201 -23.83 -6.60 -25.42
N GLU A 202 -24.33 -5.94 -26.46
CA GLU A 202 -24.13 -6.32 -27.87
C GLU A 202 -22.86 -5.73 -28.47
N THR A 203 -22.20 -4.76 -27.81
CA THR A 203 -20.96 -4.15 -28.31
C THR A 203 -19.87 -5.22 -28.45
N PRO A 204 -19.36 -5.48 -29.67
CA PRO A 204 -18.31 -6.47 -29.91
C PRO A 204 -17.03 -6.15 -29.15
N LEU A 205 -16.29 -7.18 -28.71
CA LEU A 205 -15.03 -6.98 -27.98
C LEU A 205 -14.03 -6.08 -28.72
N ALA A 206 -13.94 -6.23 -30.04
CA ALA A 206 -13.05 -5.42 -30.89
C ALA A 206 -13.39 -3.91 -30.89
N GLU A 207 -14.62 -3.53 -30.54
CA GLU A 207 -15.04 -2.14 -30.39
C GLU A 207 -14.83 -1.62 -28.96
N LEU A 208 -14.61 -2.51 -27.99
CA LEU A 208 -14.31 -2.15 -26.60
C LEU A 208 -12.82 -1.90 -26.38
N THR A 209 -11.97 -2.65 -27.08
CA THR A 209 -10.52 -2.58 -26.90
C THR A 209 -9.91 -1.32 -27.55
N PRO A 210 -8.95 -0.63 -26.91
CA PRO A 210 -8.41 -0.92 -25.59
C PRO A 210 -9.32 -0.39 -24.46
N PHE A 211 -9.33 -1.08 -23.32
CA PHE A 211 -10.06 -0.64 -22.13
C PHE A 211 -9.32 -1.02 -20.85
N GLU A 212 -9.75 -0.46 -19.73
CA GLU A 212 -9.20 -0.74 -18.41
C GLU A 212 -10.34 -1.18 -17.47
N CYS A 213 -10.04 -2.10 -16.55
CA CYS A 213 -10.96 -2.54 -15.51
C CYS A 213 -10.36 -2.25 -14.13
N PRO A 214 -11.01 -1.42 -13.28
CA PRO A 214 -10.54 -1.18 -11.94
C PRO A 214 -10.68 -2.46 -11.10
N VAL A 215 -9.70 -2.70 -10.24
CA VAL A 215 -9.80 -3.76 -9.24
C VAL A 215 -10.82 -3.38 -8.15
N PRO A 216 -11.32 -4.36 -7.36
CA PRO A 216 -12.16 -4.08 -6.20
C PRO A 216 -11.53 -3.04 -5.27
N GLN A 217 -12.37 -2.27 -4.58
CA GLN A 217 -11.94 -1.40 -3.50
C GLN A 217 -12.00 -2.15 -2.16
N LEU A 218 -11.34 -1.59 -1.14
CA LEU A 218 -11.36 -2.12 0.21
C LEU A 218 -12.03 -1.10 1.15
N SER A 219 -12.83 -1.58 2.08
CA SER A 219 -13.34 -0.76 3.19
C SER A 219 -13.17 -1.47 4.52
N PHE A 220 -13.01 -0.69 5.59
CA PHE A 220 -12.78 -1.16 6.94
C PHE A 220 -13.83 -0.54 7.85
N ASP A 221 -14.79 -1.36 8.28
CA ASP A 221 -15.84 -0.97 9.22
C ASP A 221 -15.36 -1.23 10.65
N PHE A 222 -15.17 -0.16 11.42
CA PHE A 222 -14.83 -0.24 12.85
C PHE A 222 -16.10 -0.31 13.68
N LEU A 223 -16.24 -1.34 14.50
CA LEU A 223 -17.44 -1.63 15.29
C LEU A 223 -17.14 -1.66 16.79
N ASP A 224 -18.07 -1.17 17.60
CA ASP A 224 -18.02 -1.33 19.06
C ASP A 224 -18.51 -2.74 19.52
N GLU A 225 -18.53 -2.99 20.84
CA GLU A 225 -18.98 -4.27 21.41
C GLU A 225 -20.45 -4.62 21.10
N THR A 226 -21.27 -3.62 20.76
CA THR A 226 -22.69 -3.79 20.42
C THR A 226 -22.92 -4.03 18.92
N GLY A 227 -21.87 -3.88 18.11
CA GLY A 227 -21.93 -3.91 16.64
C GLY A 227 -22.33 -2.58 16.01
N PHE A 228 -22.28 -1.47 16.75
CA PHE A 228 -22.50 -0.14 16.21
C PHE A 228 -21.28 0.29 15.38
N LEU A 229 -21.54 0.86 14.19
CA LEU A 229 -20.50 1.36 13.30
C LEU A 229 -19.95 2.69 13.83
N LEU A 230 -18.70 2.66 14.28
CA LEU A 230 -17.95 3.82 14.77
C LEU A 230 -17.42 4.65 13.60
N GLU A 231 -16.74 3.99 12.66
CA GLU A 231 -16.13 4.63 11.49
C GLU A 231 -16.01 3.65 10.32
N GLN A 232 -15.95 4.20 9.10
CA GLN A 232 -15.66 3.45 7.88
C GLN A 232 -14.51 4.11 7.12
N VAL A 233 -13.39 3.40 7.01
CA VAL A 233 -12.24 3.81 6.19
C VAL A 233 -12.35 3.15 4.82
N ARG A 234 -12.28 3.92 3.73
CA ARG A 234 -12.34 3.38 2.35
C ARG A 234 -11.02 3.61 1.64
N VAL A 235 -10.47 2.54 1.08
CA VAL A 235 -9.17 2.54 0.40
C VAL A 235 -9.34 2.13 -1.05
N ARG A 236 -8.80 2.95 -1.96
CA ARG A 236 -8.69 2.63 -3.38
C ARG A 236 -7.26 2.25 -3.69
N LEU A 237 -7.04 1.05 -4.24
CA LEU A 237 -5.69 0.56 -4.55
C LEU A 237 -5.04 1.26 -5.74
N GLY A 238 -5.79 2.02 -6.54
CA GLY A 238 -5.27 2.69 -7.73
C GLY A 238 -4.83 1.74 -8.87
N ILE A 239 -5.22 0.47 -8.81
CA ILE A 239 -4.88 -0.53 -9.83
C ILE A 239 -6.03 -0.66 -10.83
N GLU A 240 -5.68 -0.59 -12.10
CA GLU A 240 -6.55 -0.95 -13.20
C GLU A 240 -5.87 -2.01 -14.06
N VAL A 241 -6.63 -3.01 -14.51
CA VAL A 241 -6.17 -4.07 -15.40
C VAL A 241 -6.39 -3.60 -16.84
N PRO A 242 -5.33 -3.26 -17.59
CA PRO A 242 -5.48 -2.86 -18.98
C PRO A 242 -5.71 -4.07 -19.88
N VAL A 243 -6.56 -3.88 -20.87
CA VAL A 243 -6.78 -4.78 -22.01
C VAL A 243 -6.36 -4.03 -23.27
N SER A 244 -5.32 -4.52 -23.95
CA SER A 244 -4.79 -3.93 -25.17
C SER A 244 -5.71 -4.11 -26.38
N GLU A 245 -5.38 -3.46 -27.49
CA GLU A 245 -6.10 -3.58 -28.78
C GLU A 245 -6.22 -5.03 -29.29
N ASP A 246 -5.24 -5.89 -28.96
CA ASP A 246 -5.25 -7.32 -29.29
C ASP A 246 -5.84 -8.21 -28.18
N GLY A 247 -6.49 -7.59 -27.19
CA GLY A 247 -7.21 -8.29 -26.12
C GLY A 247 -6.30 -8.91 -25.05
N ARG A 248 -5.05 -8.46 -24.91
CA ARG A 248 -4.13 -9.00 -23.91
C ARG A 248 -4.12 -8.17 -22.64
N THR A 249 -3.92 -8.85 -21.52
CA THR A 249 -3.64 -8.25 -20.21
C THR A 249 -2.16 -8.41 -19.86
N PRO A 250 -1.66 -7.68 -18.84
CA PRO A 250 -0.29 -7.87 -18.39
C PRO A 250 0.01 -9.31 -18.00
N GLY A 251 1.23 -9.78 -18.31
CA GLY A 251 1.64 -11.18 -18.13
C GLY A 251 2.03 -11.55 -16.70
N ARG A 252 2.25 -10.55 -15.84
CA ARG A 252 2.60 -10.72 -14.43
C ARG A 252 1.39 -10.53 -13.50
N VAL A 253 1.54 -10.96 -12.25
CA VAL A 253 0.52 -10.76 -11.20
C VAL A 253 0.74 -9.41 -10.53
N ALA A 254 -0.30 -8.58 -10.46
CA ALA A 254 -0.23 -7.32 -9.74
C ALA A 254 -0.22 -7.58 -8.22
N SER A 255 0.65 -6.89 -7.48
CA SER A 255 0.66 -6.91 -6.01
C SER A 255 0.24 -5.57 -5.45
N TRP A 256 -0.42 -5.59 -4.30
CA TRP A 256 -0.88 -4.39 -3.62
C TRP A 256 -0.51 -4.39 -2.15
N ARG A 257 -0.41 -3.19 -1.58
CA ARG A 257 -0.21 -2.96 -0.16
C ARG A 257 -0.96 -1.73 0.33
N ILE A 258 -1.47 -1.83 1.56
CA ILE A 258 -2.11 -0.76 2.33
C ILE A 258 -1.32 -0.63 3.64
N ASP A 259 -0.92 0.59 3.96
CA ASP A 259 -0.41 0.97 5.28
C ASP A 259 -1.05 2.30 5.66
N GLU A 260 -2.24 2.22 6.25
CA GLU A 260 -3.08 3.37 6.60
C GLU A 260 -3.16 3.56 8.10
N ASP A 261 -3.10 4.81 8.53
CA ASP A 261 -3.24 5.19 9.94
C ASP A 261 -4.66 5.68 10.21
N PHE A 262 -5.16 5.41 11.42
CA PHE A 262 -6.39 6.01 11.94
C PHE A 262 -6.17 6.52 13.36
N ASN A 263 -7.01 7.42 13.83
CA ASN A 263 -6.94 7.94 15.19
C ASN A 263 -8.05 7.31 16.05
N PRO A 264 -7.74 6.42 17.00
CA PRO A 264 -8.75 5.82 17.88
C PRO A 264 -9.53 6.85 18.70
N ASP A 265 -8.95 8.03 18.96
CA ASP A 265 -9.63 9.11 19.69
C ASP A 265 -10.76 9.77 18.88
N ASP A 266 -10.82 9.54 17.57
CA ASP A 266 -11.92 10.01 16.71
C ASP A 266 -13.19 9.15 16.90
N PHE A 267 -13.06 7.95 17.51
CA PHE A 267 -14.19 7.06 17.77
C PHE A 267 -14.92 7.46 19.06
N SER A 268 -16.25 7.31 19.07
CA SER A 268 -17.06 7.60 20.25
C SER A 268 -16.84 6.60 21.39
N GLU A 269 -16.39 5.38 21.06
CA GLU A 269 -16.06 4.28 21.98
C GLU A 269 -14.91 3.47 21.36
N PRO A 270 -14.16 2.66 22.13
CA PRO A 270 -13.13 1.79 21.58
C PRO A 270 -13.68 0.79 20.56
N ALA A 271 -12.95 0.58 19.46
CA ALA A 271 -13.29 -0.44 18.49
C ALA A 271 -13.05 -1.85 19.06
N ALA A 272 -14.09 -2.67 19.11
CA ALA A 272 -14.04 -4.06 19.55
C ALA A 272 -13.78 -5.03 18.39
N LYS A 273 -14.09 -4.62 17.15
CA LYS A 273 -13.96 -5.43 15.95
C LYS A 273 -13.81 -4.56 14.70
N VAL A 274 -13.11 -5.07 13.71
CA VAL A 274 -13.08 -4.52 12.35
C VAL A 274 -13.61 -5.54 11.36
N ILE A 275 -14.37 -5.08 10.37
CA ILE A 275 -14.73 -5.87 9.19
C ILE A 275 -14.04 -5.25 7.98
N MET A 276 -13.09 -5.95 7.38
CA MET A 276 -12.59 -5.58 6.06
C MET A 276 -13.56 -6.13 5.01
N ARG A 277 -14.10 -5.26 4.16
CA ARG A 277 -14.91 -5.62 3.01
C ARG A 277 -14.13 -5.43 1.72
N ILE A 278 -14.24 -6.42 0.84
CA ILE A 278 -13.79 -6.34 -0.54
C ILE A 278 -15.04 -6.05 -1.38
N GLU A 279 -15.06 -4.90 -2.07
CA GLU A 279 -16.27 -4.39 -2.72
C GLU A 279 -16.01 -4.06 -4.18
N ASP A 280 -17.02 -4.27 -5.04
CA ASP A 280 -16.94 -3.84 -6.43
C ASP A 280 -16.68 -2.33 -6.49
N ASN A 281 -15.69 -1.93 -7.29
CA ASN A 281 -15.36 -0.53 -7.44
C ASN A 281 -16.47 0.20 -8.20
N ALA A 282 -16.97 1.29 -7.63
CA ALA A 282 -17.94 2.16 -8.27
C ALA A 282 -17.20 3.00 -9.33
N TRP A 283 -17.44 2.68 -10.60
CA TRP A 283 -16.94 3.47 -11.72
C TRP A 283 -17.39 4.92 -11.58
N SER A 284 -16.44 5.84 -11.43
CA SER A 284 -16.67 7.28 -11.56
C SER A 284 -16.57 7.72 -13.01
#